data_AF-A0A7V9LXC7-F1
#
_entry.id   AF-A0A7V9LXC7-F1
#
_cell.length_a   1.000
_cell.length_b   1.000
_cell.length_c   1.000
_cell.angle_alpha   90.00
_cell.angle_beta   90.00
_cell.angle_gamma   90.00
#
_symmetry.space_group_name_H-M   'P 1'
#
loop_
_entity.id
_entity.type
_entity.pdbx_description
1 polymer ?
#
loop_
_entity_poly.entity_id
_entity_poly.type
_entity_poly.pdbx_seq_one_letter_code
_entity_poly.pdbx_strand_id
1 'polypeptide(L)'
;MNNWLALLLAVVLLAGNAFFVGSSFAVITARRSGIEPLAERGSRRARTTLNAMEDVSRMLAGSQLGITVCSLGLGAVGEPAVAHFIEAPLSLVGIHGALLHGIAFAIALALVVYLHVLLGEMVPKNIALAGPERSALALAPALLMVVRALRPVIAALSGMARGLLLLFGVRPRDEVASAFTRDEIAGMVDEARREGLLNPEAERLLSGALAFEEHTAAGVLLPLADVVTVGPRATPAEVEQVCARTGYSRFVTVDDGGNLTGYLHVKDVLDLTGPAAQRPVPAERIRALASVAMDERIAEVLERMQAGGAHIAAVHGPDGATVGVVMLEDVIETLVGDVRDAMQVVGPSPRPTP
;
A
#
# COMPACT_ATOMS: atom_id res chain seq x y z
N MET A 1 -13.80 51.99 -6.47
CA MET A 1 -12.46 51.52 -6.04
C MET A 1 -11.42 52.47 -6.61
N ASN A 2 -10.31 52.74 -5.91
CA ASN A 2 -9.17 53.41 -6.55
C ASN A 2 -8.71 52.54 -7.73
N ASN A 3 -8.67 53.06 -8.96
CA ASN A 3 -8.44 52.26 -10.17
C ASN A 3 -7.13 51.45 -10.11
N TRP A 4 -6.13 51.99 -9.41
CA TRP A 4 -4.88 51.31 -9.08
C TRP A 4 -5.07 50.07 -8.21
N LEU A 5 -6.00 50.10 -7.27
CA LEU A 5 -6.31 48.97 -6.38
C LEU A 5 -7.06 47.87 -7.14
N ALA A 6 -7.93 48.23 -8.08
CA ALA A 6 -8.59 47.27 -8.96
C ALA A 6 -7.58 46.58 -9.90
N LEU A 7 -6.64 47.34 -10.45
CA LEU A 7 -5.55 46.79 -11.27
C LEU A 7 -4.63 45.87 -10.44
N LEU A 8 -4.23 46.28 -9.23
CA LEU A 8 -3.45 45.45 -8.32
C LEU A 8 -4.19 44.14 -7.99
N LEU A 9 -5.49 44.23 -7.70
CA LEU A 9 -6.32 43.06 -7.43
C LEU A 9 -6.39 42.13 -8.66
N ALA A 10 -6.53 42.68 -9.87
CA ALA A 10 -6.49 41.88 -11.11
C ALA A 10 -5.15 41.14 -11.28
N VAL A 11 -4.02 41.80 -11.01
CA VAL A 11 -2.69 41.16 -11.05
C VAL A 11 -2.57 40.05 -10.01
N VAL A 12 -3.06 40.28 -8.79
CA VAL A 12 -3.06 39.26 -7.72
C VAL A 12 -3.95 38.08 -8.09
N LEU A 13 -5.12 38.31 -8.67
CA LEU A 13 -6.03 37.26 -9.13
C LEU A 13 -5.43 36.45 -10.28
N LEU A 14 -4.73 37.10 -11.22
CA LEU A 14 -3.99 36.44 -12.29
C LEU A 14 -2.87 35.54 -11.75
N ALA A 15 -2.07 36.05 -10.80
CA ALA A 15 -1.02 35.29 -10.14
C ALA A 15 -1.59 34.12 -9.31
N GLY A 16 -2.73 34.34 -8.65
CA GLY A 16 -3.46 33.29 -7.93
C GLY A 16 -3.92 32.19 -8.87
N ASN A 17 -4.48 32.53 -10.04
CA ASN A 17 -4.87 31.56 -11.06
C ASN A 17 -3.66 30.74 -11.52
N ALA A 18 -2.55 31.42 -11.84
CA ALA A 18 -1.30 30.79 -12.23
C ALA A 18 -0.77 29.81 -11.17
N PHE A 19 -0.85 30.20 -9.90
CA PHE A 19 -0.50 29.35 -8.77
C PHE A 19 -1.37 28.08 -8.73
N PHE A 20 -2.70 28.21 -8.82
CA PHE A 20 -3.59 27.05 -8.74
C PHE A 20 -3.42 26.11 -9.94
N VAL A 21 -3.31 26.64 -11.16
CA VAL A 21 -3.04 25.84 -12.37
C VAL A 21 -1.70 25.12 -12.21
N GLY A 22 -0.61 25.84 -11.91
CA GLY A 22 0.71 25.24 -11.75
C GLY A 22 0.75 24.17 -10.64
N SER A 23 0.08 24.41 -9.51
CA SER A 23 0.02 23.46 -8.41
C SER A 23 -0.74 22.18 -8.79
N SER A 24 -1.89 22.30 -9.46
CA SER A 24 -2.69 21.14 -9.87
C SER A 24 -1.94 20.23 -10.84
N PHE A 25 -1.34 20.80 -11.88
CA PHE A 25 -0.55 20.05 -12.86
C PHE A 25 0.70 19.45 -12.24
N ALA A 26 1.35 20.16 -11.32
CA ALA A 26 2.52 19.62 -10.62
C ALA A 26 2.16 18.40 -9.76
N VAL A 27 1.04 18.45 -9.02
CA VAL A 27 0.58 17.32 -8.19
C VAL A 27 0.17 16.12 -9.04
N ILE A 28 -0.49 16.34 -10.18
CA ILE A 28 -0.89 15.27 -11.11
C ILE A 28 0.33 14.62 -11.79
N THR A 29 1.29 15.43 -12.22
CA THR A 29 2.37 14.95 -13.11
C THR A 29 3.59 14.45 -12.35
N ALA A 30 3.83 14.94 -11.13
CA ALA A 30 4.99 14.53 -10.34
C ALA A 30 4.92 13.05 -9.95
N ARG A 31 6.06 12.37 -10.03
CA ARG A 31 6.16 10.96 -9.65
C ARG A 31 6.57 10.81 -8.19
N ARG A 32 5.89 9.92 -7.46
CA ARG A 32 6.19 9.63 -6.04
C ARG A 32 7.66 9.22 -5.85
N SER A 33 8.18 8.37 -6.74
CA SER A 33 9.57 7.90 -6.72
C SER A 33 10.63 9.01 -6.82
N GLY A 34 10.29 10.18 -7.37
CA GLY A 34 11.18 11.34 -7.42
C GLY A 34 11.20 12.17 -6.14
N ILE A 35 10.14 12.11 -5.33
CA ILE A 35 9.96 12.94 -4.13
C ILE A 35 10.25 12.16 -2.84
N GLU A 36 9.96 10.86 -2.81
CA GLU A 36 10.14 9.99 -1.65
C GLU A 36 11.59 9.97 -1.10
N PRO A 37 12.64 9.86 -1.94
CA PRO A 37 14.02 9.91 -1.45
C PRO A 37 14.40 11.25 -0.80
N LEU A 38 13.74 12.36 -1.16
CA LEU A 38 13.97 13.67 -0.53
C LEU A 38 13.30 13.75 0.85
N ALA A 39 12.17 13.08 1.03
CA ALA A 39 11.45 13.00 2.30
C ALA A 39 12.17 12.12 3.32
N GLU A 40 12.77 11.01 2.86
CA GLU A 40 13.62 10.12 3.65
C GLU A 40 14.90 10.83 4.13
N ARG A 41 15.49 11.67 3.27
CA ARG A 41 16.61 12.57 3.61
C ARG A 41 16.23 13.73 4.53
N GLY A 42 15.00 13.77 5.05
CA GLY A 42 14.55 14.72 6.08
C GLY A 42 13.92 16.01 5.56
N SER A 43 13.65 16.14 4.25
CA SER A 43 12.99 17.33 3.72
C SER A 43 11.52 17.40 4.15
N ARG A 44 11.19 18.40 5.00
CA ARG A 44 9.80 18.67 5.40
C ARG A 44 8.89 18.97 4.21
N ARG A 45 9.39 19.70 3.20
CA ARG A 45 8.61 20.01 1.99
C ARG A 45 8.28 18.76 1.20
N ALA A 46 9.22 17.83 1.08
CA ALA A 46 8.98 16.56 0.39
C ALA A 46 7.92 15.71 1.12
N ARG A 47 7.99 15.60 2.46
CA ARG A 47 6.94 14.94 3.25
C ARG A 47 5.57 15.56 3.06
N THR A 48 5.46 16.89 3.13
CA THR A 48 4.19 17.58 2.88
C THR A 48 3.69 17.36 1.45
N THR A 49 4.59 17.30 0.48
CA THR A 49 4.25 17.05 -0.93
C THR A 49 3.78 15.61 -1.14
N LEU A 50 4.35 14.62 -0.46
CA LEU A 50 3.84 13.24 -0.49
C LEU A 50 2.42 13.17 0.08
N ASN A 51 2.16 13.80 1.23
CA ASN A 51 0.81 13.86 1.80
C ASN A 51 -0.19 14.57 0.86
N ALA A 52 0.29 15.56 0.11
CA ALA A 52 -0.50 16.25 -0.91
C ALA A 52 -0.81 15.31 -2.10
N MET A 53 0.13 14.45 -2.50
CA MET A 53 -0.06 13.47 -3.57
C MET A 53 -0.89 12.24 -3.16
N GLU A 54 -1.08 11.98 -1.87
CA GLU A 54 -1.92 10.87 -1.40
C GLU A 54 -3.42 11.11 -1.66
N ASP A 55 -3.86 12.37 -1.67
CA ASP A 55 -5.26 12.76 -1.89
C ASP A 55 -5.36 13.76 -3.05
N VAL A 56 -4.95 13.30 -4.24
CA VAL A 56 -4.96 14.09 -5.48
C VAL A 56 -6.36 14.64 -5.77
N SER A 57 -7.40 13.85 -5.54
CA SER A 57 -8.80 14.24 -5.77
C SER A 57 -9.20 15.47 -4.95
N ARG A 58 -8.85 15.52 -3.64
CA ARG A 58 -9.11 16.69 -2.81
C ARG A 58 -8.25 17.89 -3.21
N MET A 59 -6.99 17.66 -3.61
CA MET A 59 -6.11 18.71 -4.11
C MET A 59 -6.66 19.35 -5.38
N LEU A 60 -7.15 18.53 -6.31
CA LEU A 60 -7.78 18.96 -7.56
C LEU A 60 -9.05 19.74 -7.32
N ALA A 61 -9.91 19.26 -6.41
CA ALA A 61 -11.13 19.97 -6.04
C ALA A 61 -10.79 21.37 -5.50
N GLY A 62 -9.82 21.48 -4.59
CA GLY A 62 -9.43 22.79 -4.05
C GLY A 62 -8.72 23.69 -5.06
N SER A 63 -7.90 23.16 -5.95
CA SER A 63 -7.30 23.97 -7.03
C SER A 63 -8.36 24.46 -8.02
N GLN A 64 -9.35 23.62 -8.37
CA GLN A 64 -10.43 24.00 -9.28
C GLN A 64 -11.30 25.12 -8.71
N LEU A 65 -11.59 25.07 -7.41
CA LEU A 65 -12.27 26.16 -6.72
C LEU A 65 -11.44 27.46 -6.77
N GLY A 66 -10.13 27.36 -6.51
CA GLY A 66 -9.20 28.48 -6.62
C GLY A 66 -9.18 29.11 -8.01
N ILE A 67 -9.03 28.29 -9.05
CA ILE A 67 -9.08 28.71 -10.46
C ILE A 67 -10.41 29.42 -10.76
N THR A 68 -11.52 28.86 -10.32
CA THR A 68 -12.85 29.43 -10.55
C THR A 68 -13.01 30.80 -9.90
N VAL A 69 -12.61 30.95 -8.64
CA VAL A 69 -12.68 32.22 -7.90
C VAL A 69 -11.76 33.26 -8.54
N CYS A 70 -10.53 32.89 -8.88
CA CYS A 70 -9.58 33.78 -9.52
C CYS A 70 -10.04 34.22 -10.92
N SER A 71 -10.58 33.31 -11.72
CA SER A 71 -11.06 33.58 -13.08
C SER A 71 -12.28 34.49 -13.09
N LEU A 72 -13.28 34.19 -12.25
CA LEU A 72 -14.48 35.02 -12.12
C LEU A 72 -14.14 36.39 -11.54
N GLY A 73 -13.27 36.44 -10.53
CA GLY A 73 -12.80 37.71 -9.96
C GLY A 73 -12.04 38.55 -11.00
N LEU A 74 -11.20 37.92 -11.81
CA LEU A 74 -10.44 38.59 -12.86
C LEU A 74 -11.37 39.12 -13.95
N GLY A 75 -12.42 38.40 -14.33
CA GLY A 75 -13.45 38.91 -15.22
C GLY A 75 -14.19 40.12 -14.62
N ALA A 76 -14.64 40.00 -13.37
CA ALA A 76 -15.44 41.03 -12.69
C ALA A 76 -14.66 42.32 -12.38
N VAL A 77 -13.36 42.23 -12.08
CA VAL A 77 -12.52 43.36 -11.67
C VAL A 77 -11.52 43.78 -12.74
N GLY A 78 -10.93 42.82 -13.44
CA GLY A 78 -9.84 43.07 -14.40
C GLY A 78 -10.31 43.82 -15.63
N GLU A 79 -11.44 43.43 -16.19
CA GLU A 79 -12.01 44.08 -17.39
C GLU A 79 -12.34 45.58 -17.13
N PRO A 80 -13.15 45.96 -16.12
CA PRO A 80 -13.46 47.37 -15.88
C PRO A 80 -12.23 48.18 -15.44
N ALA A 81 -11.28 47.56 -14.73
CA ALA A 81 -10.03 48.22 -14.37
C ALA A 81 -9.21 48.60 -15.61
N VAL A 82 -9.01 47.64 -16.52
CA VAL A 82 -8.22 47.85 -17.73
C VAL A 82 -8.95 48.78 -18.70
N ALA A 83 -10.27 48.64 -18.88
CA ALA A 83 -11.05 49.50 -19.77
C ALA A 83 -10.88 50.98 -19.42
N HIS A 84 -10.93 51.34 -18.14
CA HIS A 84 -10.77 52.73 -17.71
C HIS A 84 -9.37 53.31 -18.02
N PHE A 85 -8.32 52.49 -17.95
CA PHE A 85 -6.97 52.92 -18.35
C PHE A 85 -6.81 53.06 -19.87
N ILE A 86 -7.63 52.36 -20.67
CA ILE A 86 -7.65 52.43 -22.13
C ILE A 86 -8.53 53.61 -22.62
N GLU A 87 -9.58 53.98 -21.88
CA GLU A 87 -10.45 55.13 -22.21
C GLU A 87 -9.67 56.46 -22.28
N ALA A 88 -8.70 56.67 -21.37
CA ALA A 88 -7.87 57.88 -21.36
C ALA A 88 -7.07 58.12 -22.67
N PRO A 89 -6.26 57.16 -23.17
CA PRO A 89 -5.58 57.32 -24.46
C PRO A 89 -6.53 57.36 -25.67
N LEU A 90 -7.65 56.64 -25.67
CA LEU A 90 -8.62 56.74 -26.78
C LEU A 90 -9.31 58.11 -26.85
N SER A 91 -9.57 58.74 -25.70
CA SER A 91 -10.16 60.08 -25.66
C SER A 91 -9.22 61.15 -26.25
N LEU A 92 -7.90 60.97 -26.06
CA LEU A 92 -6.87 61.83 -26.66
C LEU A 92 -6.78 61.70 -28.19
N VAL A 93 -7.20 60.56 -28.75
CA VAL A 93 -7.23 60.31 -30.20
C VAL A 93 -8.56 60.77 -30.84
N GLY A 94 -9.47 61.34 -30.04
CA GLY A 94 -10.70 62.00 -30.52
C GLY A 94 -11.92 61.08 -30.63
N ILE A 95 -11.87 59.88 -30.05
CA ILE A 95 -13.01 58.95 -30.01
C ILE A 95 -13.89 59.29 -28.80
N HIS A 96 -15.17 59.59 -29.03
CA HIS A 96 -16.11 60.04 -28.00
C HIS A 96 -17.44 59.27 -28.06
N GLY A 97 -18.20 59.32 -26.97
CA GLY A 97 -19.55 58.74 -26.89
C GLY A 97 -19.56 57.21 -26.73
N ALA A 98 -20.63 56.55 -27.16
CA ALA A 98 -20.84 55.11 -26.98
C ALA A 98 -19.76 54.23 -27.66
N LEU A 99 -19.13 54.72 -28.72
CA LEU A 99 -18.03 54.04 -29.42
C LEU A 99 -16.76 53.94 -28.56
N LEU A 100 -16.47 54.94 -27.72
CA LEU A 100 -15.30 54.93 -26.83
C LEU A 100 -15.38 53.75 -25.86
N HIS A 101 -16.52 53.63 -25.17
CA HIS A 101 -16.74 52.59 -24.17
C HIS A 101 -16.75 51.19 -24.81
N GLY A 102 -17.42 51.02 -25.96
CA GLY A 102 -17.46 49.73 -26.66
C GLY A 102 -16.08 49.24 -27.13
N ILE A 103 -15.26 50.13 -27.69
CA ILE A 103 -13.91 49.79 -28.14
C ILE A 103 -12.98 49.53 -26.94
N ALA A 104 -13.04 50.38 -25.91
CA ALA A 104 -12.23 50.20 -24.70
C ALA A 104 -12.58 48.88 -23.99
N PHE A 105 -13.86 48.54 -23.87
CA PHE A 105 -14.34 47.26 -23.35
C PHE A 105 -13.82 46.08 -24.18
N ALA A 106 -13.95 46.12 -25.51
CA ALA A 106 -13.50 45.03 -26.38
C ALA A 106 -11.99 44.79 -26.28
N ILE A 107 -11.18 45.87 -26.26
CA ILE A 107 -9.73 45.77 -26.09
C ILE A 107 -9.37 45.27 -24.70
N ALA A 108 -10.02 45.80 -23.65
CA ALA A 108 -9.79 45.37 -22.27
C ALA A 108 -10.09 43.89 -22.08
N LEU A 109 -11.25 43.43 -22.58
CA LEU A 109 -11.65 42.03 -22.52
C LEU A 109 -10.66 41.15 -23.28
N ALA A 110 -10.28 41.52 -24.51
CA ALA A 110 -9.30 40.77 -25.29
C ALA A 110 -7.94 40.68 -24.58
N LEU A 111 -7.48 41.78 -23.98
CA LEU A 111 -6.22 41.83 -23.25
C LEU A 111 -6.28 40.97 -21.98
N VAL A 112 -7.34 41.09 -21.18
CA VAL A 112 -7.53 40.32 -19.95
C VAL A 112 -7.62 38.83 -20.26
N VAL A 113 -8.41 38.43 -21.27
CA VAL A 113 -8.52 37.04 -21.72
C VAL A 113 -7.17 36.52 -22.20
N TYR A 114 -6.45 37.28 -23.02
CA TYR A 114 -5.12 36.90 -23.51
C TYR A 114 -4.12 36.70 -22.37
N LEU A 115 -4.04 37.66 -21.44
CA LEU A 115 -3.14 37.55 -20.28
C LEU A 115 -3.55 36.41 -19.36
N HIS A 116 -4.85 36.17 -19.17
CA HIS A 116 -5.36 35.06 -18.38
C HIS A 116 -4.96 33.72 -18.97
N VAL A 117 -5.22 33.48 -20.27
CA VAL A 117 -4.89 32.20 -20.92
C VAL A 117 -3.36 32.02 -20.98
N LEU A 118 -2.62 33.06 -21.33
CA LEU A 118 -1.17 32.96 -21.47
C LEU A 118 -0.46 32.80 -20.10
N LEU A 119 -0.65 33.77 -19.20
CA LEU A 119 0.09 33.84 -17.93
C LEU A 119 -0.61 33.10 -16.80
N GLY A 120 -1.94 33.07 -16.81
CA GLY A 120 -2.75 32.39 -15.81
C GLY A 120 -2.83 30.88 -16.02
N GLU A 121 -2.69 30.39 -17.26
CA GLU A 121 -2.88 28.97 -17.57
C GLU A 121 -1.69 28.33 -18.31
N MET A 122 -1.38 28.78 -19.53
CA MET A 122 -0.42 28.10 -20.42
C MET A 122 1.01 28.09 -19.86
N VAL A 123 1.50 29.23 -19.39
CA VAL A 123 2.87 29.34 -18.85
C VAL A 123 3.04 28.50 -17.58
N PRO A 124 2.20 28.62 -16.53
CA PRO A 124 2.32 27.81 -15.31
C PRO A 124 2.18 26.31 -15.58
N LYS A 125 1.25 25.92 -16.45
CA LYS A 125 1.06 24.53 -16.86
C LYS A 125 2.31 23.96 -17.53
N ASN A 126 2.90 24.69 -18.49
CA ASN A 126 4.11 24.24 -19.17
C ASN A 126 5.32 24.16 -18.24
N ILE A 127 5.44 25.08 -17.27
CA ILE A 127 6.48 25.02 -16.24
C ILE A 127 6.29 23.77 -15.36
N ALA A 128 5.05 23.49 -14.94
CA ALA A 128 4.74 22.31 -14.15
C ALA A 128 5.04 21.00 -14.90
N LEU A 129 4.78 20.96 -16.21
CA LEU A 129 5.09 19.80 -17.07
C LEU A 129 6.59 19.62 -17.32
N ALA A 130 7.35 20.72 -17.47
CA ALA A 130 8.78 20.67 -17.73
C ALA A 130 9.61 20.27 -16.49
N GLY A 131 9.12 20.59 -15.29
CA GLY A 131 9.76 20.20 -14.03
C GLY A 131 8.76 19.81 -12.95
N PRO A 132 8.09 18.65 -13.07
CA PRO A 132 6.99 18.25 -12.19
C PRO A 132 7.40 18.17 -10.73
N GLU A 133 8.52 17.50 -10.41
CA GLU A 133 8.95 17.28 -9.02
C GLU A 133 9.35 18.59 -8.35
N ARG A 134 10.08 19.46 -9.06
CA ARG A 134 10.49 20.78 -8.54
C ARG A 134 9.27 21.67 -8.29
N SER A 135 8.33 21.66 -9.23
CA SER A 135 7.08 22.43 -9.14
C SER A 135 6.21 21.92 -7.99
N ALA A 136 6.11 20.60 -7.82
CA ALA A 136 5.35 19.98 -6.74
C ALA A 136 5.95 20.34 -5.38
N LEU A 137 7.27 20.23 -5.22
CA LEU A 137 7.98 20.61 -3.99
C LEU A 137 7.83 22.09 -3.62
N ALA A 138 7.67 22.97 -4.62
CA ALA A 138 7.49 24.40 -4.42
C ALA A 138 6.04 24.78 -4.12
N LEU A 139 5.08 24.21 -4.87
CA LEU A 139 3.70 24.66 -4.92
C LEU A 139 2.74 23.82 -4.07
N ALA A 140 2.94 22.50 -4.01
CA ALA A 140 2.02 21.59 -3.31
C ALA A 140 1.88 21.89 -1.81
N PRO A 141 2.94 22.25 -1.05
CA PRO A 141 2.78 22.60 0.36
C PRO A 141 1.88 23.81 0.60
N ALA A 142 1.99 24.83 -0.26
CA ALA A 142 1.14 26.02 -0.19
C ALA A 142 -0.31 25.68 -0.58
N LEU A 143 -0.48 24.87 -1.63
CA LEU A 143 -1.81 24.41 -2.05
C LEU A 143 -2.48 23.60 -0.94
N LEU A 144 -1.74 22.71 -0.25
CA LEU A 144 -2.27 21.90 0.84
C LEU A 144 -2.79 22.78 1.99
N MET A 145 -2.11 23.89 2.29
CA MET A 145 -2.58 24.85 3.29
C MET A 145 -3.92 25.49 2.89
N VAL A 146 -4.03 25.92 1.63
CA VAL A 146 -5.27 26.50 1.08
C VAL A 146 -6.41 25.48 1.09
N VAL A 147 -6.14 24.26 0.62
CA VAL A 147 -7.11 23.14 0.61
C VAL A 147 -7.57 22.81 2.02
N ARG A 148 -6.66 22.83 3.00
CA ARG A 148 -7.00 22.57 4.40
C ARG A 148 -7.90 23.67 4.98
N ALA A 149 -7.67 24.92 4.62
CA ALA A 149 -8.55 26.04 4.99
C ALA A 149 -9.92 25.96 4.31
N LEU A 150 -9.96 25.55 3.03
CA LEU A 150 -11.19 25.40 2.25
C LEU A 150 -11.90 24.05 2.47
N ARG A 151 -11.38 23.18 3.33
CA ARG A 151 -11.93 21.86 3.64
C ARG A 151 -13.45 21.87 3.93
N PRO A 152 -14.02 22.76 4.77
CA PRO A 152 -15.47 22.76 5.01
C PRO A 152 -16.27 23.10 3.74
N VAL A 153 -15.77 24.01 2.90
CA VAL A 153 -16.42 24.41 1.64
C VAL A 153 -16.39 23.25 0.65
N ILE A 154 -15.23 22.62 0.48
CA ILE A 154 -15.08 21.44 -0.39
C ILE A 154 -16.01 20.32 0.09
N ALA A 155 -16.03 20.02 1.40
CA ALA A 155 -16.88 18.97 1.96
C ALA A 155 -18.37 19.25 1.75
N ALA A 156 -18.81 20.51 1.90
CA ALA A 156 -20.20 20.91 1.65
C ALA A 156 -20.57 20.72 0.17
N LEU A 157 -19.73 21.17 -0.76
CA LEU A 157 -19.95 21.01 -2.20
C LEU A 157 -19.95 19.53 -2.62
N SER A 158 -19.02 18.72 -2.10
CA SER A 158 -19.00 17.28 -2.34
C SER A 158 -20.23 16.58 -1.76
N GLY A 159 -20.72 17.02 -0.59
CA GLY A 159 -21.98 16.54 -0.02
C GLY A 159 -23.17 16.82 -0.94
N MET A 160 -23.27 18.03 -1.47
CA MET A 160 -24.31 18.42 -2.41
C MET A 160 -24.22 17.63 -3.73
N ALA A 161 -23.01 17.45 -4.27
CA ALA A 161 -22.79 16.65 -5.47
C ALA A 161 -23.21 15.18 -5.27
N ARG A 162 -22.85 14.57 -4.13
CA ARG A 162 -23.32 13.22 -3.78
C ARG A 162 -24.84 13.15 -3.67
N GLY A 163 -25.48 14.15 -3.06
CA GLY A 163 -26.94 14.24 -3.01
C GLY A 163 -27.59 14.29 -4.39
N LEU A 164 -27.05 15.10 -5.31
CA LEU A 164 -27.52 15.13 -6.70
C LEU A 164 -27.28 13.80 -7.42
N LEU A 165 -26.10 13.19 -7.29
CA LEU A 165 -25.79 11.90 -7.93
C LEU A 165 -26.75 10.81 -7.47
N LEU A 166 -27.06 10.75 -6.17
CA LEU A 166 -28.04 9.83 -5.62
C LEU A 166 -29.45 10.09 -6.17
N LEU A 167 -29.84 11.34 -6.40
CA LEU A 167 -31.11 11.70 -7.04
C LEU A 167 -31.20 11.15 -8.47
N PHE A 168 -30.08 11.09 -9.19
CA PHE A 168 -29.99 10.51 -10.54
C PHE A 168 -29.70 9.00 -10.54
N GLY A 169 -29.70 8.34 -9.36
CA GLY A 169 -29.45 6.91 -9.24
C GLY A 169 -27.99 6.47 -9.45
N VAL A 170 -27.04 7.42 -9.47
CA VAL A 170 -25.62 7.15 -9.63
C VAL A 170 -24.98 6.99 -8.25
N ARG A 171 -24.38 5.82 -7.98
CA ARG A 171 -23.59 5.62 -6.75
C ARG A 171 -22.21 6.27 -6.90
N PRO A 172 -21.86 7.28 -6.09
CA PRO A 172 -20.52 7.86 -6.12
C PRO A 172 -19.49 6.81 -5.69
N ARG A 173 -18.46 6.58 -6.49
CA ARG A 173 -17.23 5.89 -6.05
C ARG A 173 -16.26 6.95 -5.55
N ASP A 174 -15.77 6.81 -4.33
CA ASP A 174 -14.70 7.69 -3.83
C ASP A 174 -13.40 7.31 -4.54
N GLU A 175 -12.92 8.17 -5.44
CA GLU A 175 -11.63 8.03 -6.14
C GLU A 175 -10.47 8.40 -5.22
N VAL A 176 -10.14 7.60 -4.20
CA VAL A 176 -8.79 7.58 -3.61
C VAL A 176 -8.50 6.23 -2.92
N ALA A 177 -7.87 5.33 -3.65
CA ALA A 177 -6.71 4.56 -3.20
C ALA A 177 -6.21 3.74 -4.40
N SER A 178 -5.06 4.12 -4.96
CA SER A 178 -4.23 3.25 -5.81
C SER A 178 -3.57 2.15 -4.97
N ALA A 179 -4.30 1.57 -4.03
CA ALA A 179 -3.93 0.33 -3.39
C ALA A 179 -4.79 -0.72 -4.09
N PHE A 180 -4.18 -1.48 -5.00
CA PHE A 180 -4.85 -2.68 -5.50
C PHE A 180 -5.24 -3.51 -4.29
N THR A 181 -6.52 -3.83 -4.22
CA THR A 181 -7.02 -4.77 -3.22
C THR A 181 -6.37 -6.13 -3.47
N ARG A 182 -6.24 -6.94 -2.43
CA ARG A 182 -5.68 -8.30 -2.55
C ARG A 182 -6.38 -9.10 -3.65
N ASP A 183 -7.71 -8.98 -3.74
CA ASP A 183 -8.52 -9.69 -4.74
C ASP A 183 -8.19 -9.24 -6.17
N GLU A 184 -7.87 -7.96 -6.37
CA GLU A 184 -7.39 -7.44 -7.65
C GLU A 184 -5.99 -7.97 -7.99
N ILE A 185 -5.08 -8.05 -7.02
CA ILE A 185 -3.75 -8.65 -7.21
C ILE A 185 -3.87 -10.15 -7.52
N ALA A 186 -4.72 -10.87 -6.78
CA ALA A 186 -5.00 -12.28 -7.01
C ALA A 186 -5.59 -12.51 -8.42
N GLY A 187 -6.50 -11.64 -8.85
CA GLY A 187 -7.04 -11.66 -10.22
C GLY A 187 -5.98 -11.43 -11.29
N MET A 188 -5.03 -10.52 -11.07
CA MET A 188 -3.91 -10.29 -12.00
C MET A 188 -2.96 -11.50 -12.09
N VAL A 189 -2.66 -12.13 -10.96
CA VAL A 189 -1.82 -13.36 -10.92
C VAL A 189 -2.53 -14.51 -11.64
N ASP A 190 -3.84 -14.67 -11.42
CA ASP A 190 -4.65 -15.71 -12.08
C ASP A 190 -4.73 -15.50 -13.60
N GLU A 191 -4.85 -14.26 -14.05
CA GLU A 191 -4.81 -13.92 -15.47
C GLU A 191 -3.43 -14.18 -16.08
N ALA A 192 -2.36 -13.75 -15.41
CA ALA A 192 -0.99 -13.99 -15.86
C ALA A 192 -0.64 -15.49 -15.94
N ARG A 193 -1.20 -16.32 -15.05
CA ARG A 193 -1.15 -17.78 -15.14
C ARG A 193 -1.88 -18.30 -16.37
N ARG A 194 -3.13 -17.86 -16.61
CA ARG A 194 -3.95 -18.29 -17.76
C ARG A 194 -3.29 -17.94 -19.09
N GLU A 195 -2.59 -16.82 -19.18
CA GLU A 195 -1.83 -16.40 -20.36
C GLU A 195 -0.44 -17.04 -20.46
N GLY A 196 -0.01 -17.85 -19.49
CA GLY A 196 1.30 -18.52 -19.49
C GLY A 196 2.48 -17.58 -19.30
N LEU A 197 2.25 -16.40 -18.72
CA LEU A 197 3.27 -15.36 -18.49
C LEU A 197 4.09 -15.59 -17.21
N LEU A 198 3.62 -16.48 -16.33
CA LEU A 198 4.30 -16.86 -15.10
C LEU A 198 4.98 -18.22 -15.25
N ASN A 199 6.23 -18.31 -14.80
CA ASN A 199 6.85 -19.61 -14.63
C ASN A 199 6.24 -20.33 -13.40
N PRO A 200 6.29 -21.66 -13.35
CA PRO A 200 5.66 -22.44 -12.26
C PRO A 200 6.18 -22.08 -10.86
N GLU A 201 7.42 -21.62 -10.76
CA GLU A 201 8.03 -21.21 -9.49
C GLU A 201 7.45 -19.89 -8.97
N ALA A 202 7.36 -18.86 -9.83
CA ALA A 202 6.76 -17.57 -9.46
C ALA A 202 5.27 -17.70 -9.19
N GLU A 203 4.55 -18.56 -9.93
CA GLU A 203 3.14 -18.84 -9.67
C GLU A 203 2.93 -19.35 -8.25
N ARG A 204 3.73 -20.33 -7.80
CA ARG A 204 3.64 -20.88 -6.45
C ARG A 204 3.97 -19.86 -5.37
N LEU A 205 5.04 -19.09 -5.56
CA LEU A 205 5.46 -18.07 -4.59
C LEU A 205 4.41 -16.96 -4.45
N LEU A 206 3.86 -16.48 -5.57
CA LEU A 206 2.83 -15.43 -5.56
C LEU A 206 1.52 -15.94 -4.94
N SER A 207 1.12 -17.16 -5.26
CA SER A 207 -0.08 -17.78 -4.69
C SER A 207 0.08 -18.05 -3.19
N GLY A 208 1.23 -18.56 -2.77
CA GLY A 208 1.57 -18.81 -1.36
C GLY A 208 1.61 -17.52 -0.55
N ALA A 209 2.23 -16.47 -1.08
CA ALA A 209 2.28 -15.15 -0.43
C ALA A 209 0.87 -14.54 -0.24
N LEU A 210 -0.01 -14.67 -1.24
CA LEU A 210 -1.40 -14.22 -1.12
C LEU A 210 -2.19 -15.06 -0.11
N ALA A 211 -1.99 -16.37 -0.09
CA ALA A 211 -2.67 -17.30 0.81
C ALA A 211 -2.23 -17.15 2.29
N PHE A 212 -0.97 -16.80 2.52
CA PHE A 212 -0.35 -16.73 3.85
C PHE A 212 -1.06 -15.79 4.84
N GLU A 213 -1.63 -14.68 4.37
CA GLU A 213 -2.36 -13.74 5.25
C GLU A 213 -3.69 -14.30 5.79
N GLU A 214 -4.28 -15.31 5.13
CA GLU A 214 -5.58 -15.89 5.50
C GLU A 214 -5.48 -17.23 6.23
N HIS A 215 -4.32 -17.89 6.19
CA HIS A 215 -4.16 -19.17 6.83
C HIS A 215 -3.91 -19.02 8.33
N THR A 216 -4.52 -19.93 9.08
CA THR A 216 -4.38 -20.04 10.53
C THR A 216 -3.67 -21.34 10.89
N ALA A 217 -3.26 -21.49 12.15
CA ALA A 217 -2.67 -22.71 12.68
C ALA A 217 -3.55 -23.95 12.42
N ALA A 218 -4.87 -23.78 12.36
CA ALA A 218 -5.81 -24.84 11.99
C ALA A 218 -5.55 -25.46 10.61
N GLY A 219 -5.06 -24.68 9.64
CA GLY A 219 -4.83 -25.14 8.26
C GLY A 219 -3.62 -26.06 8.11
N VAL A 220 -2.69 -26.03 9.06
CA VAL A 220 -1.45 -26.84 9.07
C VAL A 220 -1.35 -27.72 10.33
N LEU A 221 -2.47 -27.88 11.04
CA LEU A 221 -2.55 -28.67 12.27
C LEU A 221 -2.33 -30.15 11.98
N LEU A 222 -1.36 -30.76 12.65
CA LEU A 222 -1.26 -32.21 12.80
C LEU A 222 -2.10 -32.63 14.01
N PRO A 223 -3.23 -33.34 13.82
CA PRO A 223 -4.09 -33.76 14.92
C PRO A 223 -3.34 -34.65 15.90
N LEU A 224 -3.66 -34.53 17.19
CA LEU A 224 -2.99 -35.27 18.27
C LEU A 224 -2.95 -36.80 18.06
N ALA A 225 -3.94 -37.37 17.38
CA ALA A 225 -4.01 -38.79 17.06
C ALA A 225 -2.93 -39.25 16.06
N ASP A 226 -2.45 -38.34 15.22
CA ASP A 226 -1.46 -38.61 14.16
C ASP A 226 -0.03 -38.23 14.60
N VAL A 227 0.11 -37.62 15.79
CA VAL A 227 1.41 -37.22 16.33
C VAL A 227 2.17 -38.45 16.82
N VAL A 228 3.36 -38.68 16.28
CA VAL A 228 4.28 -39.69 16.81
C VAL A 228 4.92 -39.17 18.10
N THR A 229 4.53 -39.78 19.21
CA THR A 229 5.02 -39.41 20.54
C THR A 229 6.01 -40.43 21.11
N VAL A 230 6.90 -39.96 21.98
CA VAL A 230 7.77 -40.79 22.81
C VAL A 230 7.44 -40.56 24.30
N GLY A 231 7.48 -41.65 25.08
CA GLY A 231 7.07 -41.62 26.49
C GLY A 231 8.06 -40.89 27.41
N PRO A 232 7.67 -40.63 28.68
CA PRO A 232 8.45 -39.83 29.63
C PRO A 232 9.77 -40.48 30.05
N ARG A 233 9.91 -41.79 29.84
CA ARG A 233 11.14 -42.56 30.12
C ARG A 233 11.80 -43.10 28.86
N ALA A 234 11.48 -42.50 27.70
CA ALA A 234 12.04 -42.92 26.43
C ALA A 234 13.57 -42.94 26.49
N THR A 235 14.15 -44.03 26.00
CA THR A 235 15.60 -44.20 25.93
C THR A 235 16.13 -43.75 24.55
N PRO A 236 17.40 -43.33 24.44
CA PRO A 236 18.02 -43.05 23.14
C PRO A 236 17.82 -44.19 22.12
N ALA A 237 17.97 -45.44 22.55
CA ALA A 237 17.77 -46.61 21.70
C ALA A 237 16.32 -46.71 21.17
N GLU A 238 15.34 -46.38 21.99
CA GLU A 238 13.93 -46.34 21.57
C GLU A 238 13.68 -45.20 20.58
N VAL A 239 14.24 -44.00 20.81
CA VAL A 239 14.11 -42.86 19.89
C VAL A 239 14.73 -43.19 18.53
N GLU A 240 15.90 -43.82 18.50
CA GLU A 240 16.53 -44.30 17.27
C GLU A 240 15.68 -45.35 16.55
N GLN A 241 15.08 -46.30 17.29
CA GLN A 241 14.16 -47.28 16.71
C GLN A 241 12.91 -46.61 16.12
N VAL A 242 12.32 -45.65 16.81
CA VAL A 242 11.16 -44.89 16.30
C VAL A 242 11.55 -44.10 15.05
N CYS A 243 12.74 -43.48 15.03
CA CYS A 243 13.31 -42.83 13.86
C CYS A 243 13.48 -43.80 12.69
N ALA A 244 14.04 -44.99 12.92
CA ALA A 244 14.23 -46.00 11.87
C ALA A 244 12.90 -46.51 11.30
N ARG A 245 11.84 -46.62 12.12
CA ARG A 245 10.52 -47.07 11.68
C ARG A 245 9.71 -46.01 10.95
N THR A 246 9.77 -44.76 11.41
CA THR A 246 8.90 -43.68 10.91
C THR A 246 9.56 -42.79 9.86
N GLY A 247 10.91 -42.73 9.85
CA GLY A 247 11.66 -41.80 9.02
C GLY A 247 11.66 -40.35 9.52
N TYR A 248 10.98 -40.04 10.63
CA TYR A 248 10.95 -38.69 11.20
C TYR A 248 12.22 -38.37 11.99
N SER A 249 12.55 -37.09 12.08
CA SER A 249 13.74 -36.60 12.81
C SER A 249 13.40 -35.95 14.16
N ARG A 250 12.13 -35.62 14.41
CA ARG A 250 11.66 -34.98 15.64
C ARG A 250 10.44 -35.72 16.18
N PHE A 251 10.41 -35.93 17.49
CA PHE A 251 9.37 -36.68 18.18
C PHE A 251 8.86 -35.91 19.39
N VAL A 252 7.55 -35.78 19.52
CA VAL A 252 6.93 -35.07 20.64
C VAL A 252 7.03 -35.94 21.90
N THR A 253 7.43 -35.35 23.02
CA THR A 253 7.50 -36.06 24.31
C THR A 253 6.18 -35.88 25.05
N VAL A 254 5.75 -36.93 25.76
CA VAL A 254 4.55 -36.89 26.61
C VAL A 254 4.88 -37.25 28.07
N ASP A 255 4.07 -36.77 29.00
CA ASP A 255 4.09 -37.21 30.39
C ASP A 255 3.31 -38.53 30.59
N ASP A 256 3.29 -39.05 31.82
CA ASP A 256 2.53 -40.27 32.17
C ASP A 256 1.00 -40.11 31.97
N GLY A 257 0.51 -38.87 31.88
CA GLY A 257 -0.90 -38.53 31.62
C GLY A 257 -1.22 -38.29 30.14
N GLY A 258 -0.23 -38.39 29.24
CA GLY A 258 -0.38 -38.15 27.81
C GLY A 258 -0.35 -36.67 27.38
N ASN A 259 0.00 -35.75 28.29
CA ASN A 259 0.14 -34.33 27.94
C ASN A 259 1.47 -34.09 27.23
N LEU A 260 1.46 -33.20 26.23
CA LEU A 260 2.68 -32.84 25.50
C LEU A 260 3.61 -32.02 26.41
N THR A 261 4.86 -32.46 26.55
CA THR A 261 5.86 -31.83 27.43
C THR A 261 6.98 -31.13 26.68
N GLY A 262 7.21 -31.48 25.42
CA GLY A 262 8.39 -31.06 24.67
C GLY A 262 8.54 -31.83 23.36
N TYR A 263 9.72 -31.75 22.77
CA TYR A 263 10.12 -32.63 21.66
C TYR A 263 11.61 -32.96 21.71
N LEU A 264 11.96 -34.11 21.13
CA LEU A 264 13.34 -34.57 20.96
C LEU A 264 13.70 -34.59 19.49
N HIS A 265 14.90 -34.11 19.15
CA HIS A 265 15.48 -34.31 17.84
C HIS A 265 16.40 -35.55 17.89
N VAL A 266 16.38 -36.41 16.86
CA VAL A 266 17.21 -37.64 16.84
C VAL A 266 18.70 -37.35 17.06
N LYS A 267 19.23 -36.29 16.41
CA LYS A 267 20.61 -35.80 16.64
C LYS A 267 20.97 -35.51 18.11
N ASP A 268 20.00 -35.18 18.96
CA ASP A 268 20.24 -34.86 20.37
C ASP A 268 20.42 -36.13 21.23
N VAL A 269 20.24 -37.32 20.67
CA VAL A 269 20.43 -38.61 21.37
C VAL A 269 21.52 -39.50 20.75
N LEU A 270 22.01 -39.19 19.54
CA LEU A 270 23.01 -40.01 18.83
C LEU A 270 24.35 -40.15 19.56
N ASP A 271 24.70 -39.20 20.44
CA ASP A 271 25.93 -39.27 21.25
C ASP A 271 25.79 -40.16 22.49
N LEU A 272 24.57 -40.53 22.87
CA LEU A 272 24.26 -41.34 24.05
C LEU A 272 24.35 -42.84 23.72
N THR A 273 25.57 -43.34 23.64
CA THR A 273 25.86 -44.74 23.25
C THR A 273 26.14 -45.68 24.44
N GLY A 274 26.21 -46.98 24.17
CA GLY A 274 26.56 -47.99 25.18
C GLY A 274 25.53 -48.07 26.32
N PRO A 275 25.95 -48.11 27.60
CA PRO A 275 25.02 -48.16 28.74
C PRO A 275 24.09 -46.94 28.85
N ALA A 276 24.49 -45.78 28.30
CA ALA A 276 23.67 -44.58 28.30
C ALA A 276 22.48 -44.68 27.32
N ALA A 277 22.62 -45.47 26.26
CA ALA A 277 21.57 -45.67 25.26
C ALA A 277 20.31 -46.35 25.83
N GLN A 278 20.47 -47.05 26.96
CA GLN A 278 19.41 -47.80 27.66
C GLN A 278 18.85 -47.04 28.87
N ARG A 279 19.35 -45.84 29.15
CA ARG A 279 18.84 -44.97 30.23
C ARG A 279 17.87 -43.94 29.64
N PRO A 280 16.92 -43.41 30.44
CA PRO A 280 16.05 -42.34 29.98
C PRO A 280 16.84 -41.14 29.46
N VAL A 281 16.35 -40.52 28.38
CA VAL A 281 16.95 -39.31 27.82
C VAL A 281 16.96 -38.20 28.89
N PRO A 282 18.09 -37.50 29.12
CA PRO A 282 18.15 -36.40 30.07
C PRO A 282 17.17 -35.27 29.70
N ALA A 283 16.49 -34.70 30.71
CA ALA A 283 15.49 -33.65 30.50
C ALA A 283 16.04 -32.41 29.76
N GLU A 284 17.33 -32.10 29.93
CA GLU A 284 18.02 -30.99 29.26
C GLU A 284 18.09 -31.13 27.73
N ARG A 285 17.94 -32.36 27.20
CA ARG A 285 17.91 -32.63 25.75
C ARG A 285 16.49 -32.46 25.18
N ILE A 286 15.46 -32.39 26.03
CA ILE A 286 14.07 -32.17 25.62
C ILE A 286 13.89 -30.68 25.33
N ARG A 287 13.55 -30.36 24.08
CA ARG A 287 13.33 -28.99 23.61
C ARG A 287 11.90 -28.56 23.90
N ALA A 288 11.71 -27.29 24.24
CA ALA A 288 10.39 -26.74 24.54
C ALA A 288 9.53 -26.61 23.27
N LEU A 289 8.22 -26.83 23.42
CA LEU A 289 7.23 -26.53 22.39
C LEU A 289 6.88 -25.03 22.44
N ALA A 290 6.73 -24.39 21.28
CA ALA A 290 6.00 -23.13 21.22
C ALA A 290 4.51 -23.38 21.54
N SER A 291 3.78 -22.36 21.98
CA SER A 291 2.34 -22.47 22.26
C SER A 291 1.60 -21.47 21.37
N VAL A 292 0.65 -21.96 20.58
CA VAL A 292 -0.13 -21.16 19.63
C VAL A 292 -1.62 -21.49 19.72
N ALA A 293 -2.47 -20.53 19.39
CA ALA A 293 -3.91 -20.75 19.31
C ALA A 293 -4.31 -21.29 17.92
N MET A 294 -5.38 -22.08 17.85
CA MET A 294 -5.84 -22.69 16.60
C MET A 294 -6.25 -21.66 15.53
N ASP A 295 -6.79 -20.52 15.95
CA ASP A 295 -7.21 -19.40 15.09
C ASP A 295 -6.09 -18.39 14.82
N GLU A 296 -4.90 -18.61 15.38
CA GLU A 296 -3.77 -17.72 15.20
C GLU A 296 -3.24 -17.78 13.77
N ARG A 297 -2.85 -16.62 13.22
CA ARG A 297 -2.36 -16.53 11.83
C ARG A 297 -1.01 -17.20 11.68
N ILE A 298 -0.78 -17.87 10.56
CA ILE A 298 0.49 -18.56 10.27
C ILE A 298 1.70 -17.60 10.37
N ALA A 299 1.54 -16.32 10.03
CA ALA A 299 2.58 -15.30 10.20
C ALA A 299 3.04 -15.14 11.66
N GLU A 300 2.07 -15.07 12.59
CA GLU A 300 2.32 -14.91 14.02
C GLU A 300 2.86 -16.21 14.62
N VAL A 301 2.39 -17.36 14.14
CA VAL A 301 2.93 -18.69 14.48
C VAL A 301 4.40 -18.78 14.08
N LEU A 302 4.75 -18.40 12.84
CA LEU A 302 6.13 -18.42 12.34
C LEU A 302 7.04 -17.53 13.19
N GLU A 303 6.60 -16.29 13.47
CA GLU A 303 7.36 -15.35 14.29
C GLU A 303 7.61 -15.91 15.70
N ARG A 304 6.60 -16.49 16.34
CA ARG A 304 6.73 -17.10 17.68
C ARG A 304 7.70 -18.29 17.67
N MET A 305 7.58 -19.17 16.68
CA MET A 305 8.46 -20.33 16.53
C MET A 305 9.92 -19.90 16.29
N GLN A 306 10.15 -18.88 15.47
CA GLN A 306 11.49 -18.32 15.21
C GLN A 306 12.08 -17.64 16.44
N ALA A 307 11.30 -16.80 17.14
CA ALA A 307 11.75 -16.11 18.35
C ALA A 307 12.14 -17.09 19.48
N GLY A 308 11.39 -18.19 19.61
CA GLY A 308 11.66 -19.25 20.58
C GLY A 308 12.68 -20.30 20.11
N GLY A 309 13.12 -20.27 18.85
CA GLY A 309 13.93 -21.33 18.25
C GLY A 309 13.26 -22.72 18.27
N ALA A 310 11.93 -22.76 18.34
CA ALA A 310 11.15 -23.98 18.44
C ALA A 310 10.72 -24.46 17.06
N HIS A 311 11.00 -25.73 16.74
CA HIS A 311 10.59 -26.33 15.47
C HIS A 311 9.19 -26.97 15.53
N ILE A 312 8.62 -27.12 16.72
CA ILE A 312 7.29 -27.67 16.93
C ILE A 312 6.54 -26.76 17.89
N ALA A 313 5.28 -26.45 17.55
CA ALA A 313 4.36 -25.71 18.38
C ALA A 313 3.18 -26.60 18.80
N ALA A 314 2.79 -26.58 20.06
CA ALA A 314 1.52 -27.11 20.53
C ALA A 314 0.40 -26.14 20.17
N VAL A 315 -0.66 -26.67 19.55
CA VAL A 315 -1.84 -25.88 19.17
C VAL A 315 -2.94 -26.10 20.20
N HIS A 316 -3.49 -25.01 20.73
CA HIS A 316 -4.57 -25.02 21.69
C HIS A 316 -5.89 -24.63 21.02
N GLY A 317 -6.94 -25.40 21.31
CA GLY A 317 -8.30 -25.07 20.91
C GLY A 317 -8.91 -23.97 21.79
N PRO A 318 -10.16 -23.55 21.48
CA PRO A 318 -10.86 -22.49 22.22
C PRO A 318 -11.01 -22.77 23.72
N ASP A 319 -11.10 -24.05 24.08
CA ASP A 319 -11.26 -24.52 25.47
C ASP A 319 -9.92 -24.60 26.22
N GLY A 320 -8.80 -24.18 25.60
CA GLY A 320 -7.44 -24.27 26.14
C GLY A 320 -6.80 -25.67 26.06
N ALA A 321 -7.57 -26.68 25.66
CA ALA A 321 -7.05 -28.03 25.45
C ALA A 321 -6.12 -28.08 24.24
N THR A 322 -5.02 -28.82 24.36
CA THR A 322 -4.13 -29.10 23.23
C THR A 322 -4.86 -29.98 22.22
N VAL A 323 -4.98 -29.52 20.97
CA VAL A 323 -5.69 -30.23 19.88
C VAL A 323 -4.74 -30.90 18.90
N GLY A 324 -3.47 -30.50 18.89
CA GLY A 324 -2.43 -31.10 18.07
C GLY A 324 -1.15 -30.27 18.09
N VAL A 325 -0.33 -30.43 17.04
CA VAL A 325 0.93 -29.69 16.87
C VAL A 325 1.06 -29.13 15.46
N VAL A 326 1.93 -28.15 15.31
CA VAL A 326 2.35 -27.59 14.02
C VAL A 326 3.87 -27.65 13.92
N MET A 327 4.38 -28.05 12.76
CA MET A 327 5.81 -28.09 12.47
C MET A 327 6.24 -26.78 11.78
N LEU A 328 7.44 -26.30 12.09
CA LEU A 328 8.00 -25.10 11.46
C LEU A 328 8.14 -25.29 9.95
N GLU A 329 8.49 -26.51 9.54
CA GLU A 329 8.63 -26.90 8.14
C GLU A 329 7.31 -26.73 7.38
N ASP A 330 6.17 -27.16 7.94
CA ASP A 330 4.84 -27.04 7.31
C ASP A 330 4.37 -25.58 7.24
N VAL A 331 4.71 -24.78 8.26
CA VAL A 331 4.47 -23.33 8.30
C VAL A 331 5.24 -22.62 7.18
N ILE A 332 6.52 -22.98 6.98
CA ILE A 332 7.35 -22.44 5.89
C ILE A 332 6.87 -22.97 4.53
N GLU A 333 6.43 -24.21 4.45
CA GLU A 333 5.88 -24.80 3.22
C GLU A 333 4.64 -24.05 2.74
N THR A 334 3.80 -23.56 3.67
CA THR A 334 2.66 -22.69 3.32
C THR A 334 3.11 -21.40 2.61
N LEU A 335 4.30 -20.87 2.93
CA LEU A 335 4.86 -19.68 2.30
C LEU A 335 5.48 -19.95 0.93
N VAL A 336 6.22 -21.06 0.80
CA VAL A 336 7.12 -21.32 -0.33
C VAL A 336 6.50 -22.29 -1.34
N GLY A 337 5.48 -23.06 -0.93
CA GLY A 337 4.99 -24.24 -1.64
C GLY A 337 5.95 -25.43 -1.54
N ASP A 338 5.55 -26.58 -2.07
CA ASP A 338 6.32 -27.84 -2.04
C ASP A 338 7.81 -27.64 -2.39
N VAL A 339 8.72 -27.88 -1.44
CA VAL A 339 10.19 -27.92 -1.67
C VAL A 339 10.65 -29.35 -2.02
N ARG A 340 9.79 -30.15 -2.66
CA ARG A 340 10.15 -31.44 -3.25
C ARG A 340 10.22 -31.19 -4.76
N ASP A 341 11.37 -31.13 -5.43
CA ASP A 341 12.24 -32.28 -5.66
C ASP A 341 13.53 -31.86 -6.42
N ALA A 342 14.56 -31.37 -5.72
CA ALA A 342 15.88 -31.08 -6.32
C ALA A 342 16.93 -32.15 -5.98
N MET A 343 16.56 -33.19 -5.23
CA MET A 343 17.51 -34.15 -4.65
C MET A 343 17.10 -35.63 -4.82
N GLN A 344 15.93 -35.97 -5.39
CA GLN A 344 15.68 -37.36 -5.78
C GLN A 344 16.31 -37.66 -7.16
N VAL A 345 17.46 -38.32 -7.13
CA VAL A 345 17.96 -39.05 -8.30
C VAL A 345 17.02 -40.24 -8.54
N VAL A 346 16.02 -40.06 -9.38
CA VAL A 346 15.19 -41.16 -9.89
C VAL A 346 16.07 -42.03 -10.79
N GLY A 347 16.49 -43.19 -10.28
CA GLY A 347 17.10 -44.24 -11.10
C GLY A 347 16.12 -44.72 -12.18
N PRO A 348 16.58 -45.10 -13.37
CA PRO A 348 15.70 -45.43 -14.49
C PRO A 348 14.85 -46.68 -14.17
N SER A 349 13.53 -46.53 -14.29
CA SER A 349 12.57 -47.63 -14.17
C SER A 349 12.68 -48.60 -15.37
N PRO A 350 12.66 -49.93 -15.18
CA PRO A 350 12.72 -50.88 -16.27
C PRO A 350 11.41 -50.88 -17.07
N ARG A 351 11.52 -50.77 -18.39
CA ARG A 351 10.37 -50.87 -19.30
C ARG A 351 9.81 -52.30 -19.27
N PRO A 352 8.48 -52.50 -19.20
CA PRO A 352 7.91 -53.78 -19.53
C PRO A 352 7.99 -54.00 -21.05
N THR A 353 8.59 -55.12 -21.46
CA THR A 353 8.52 -55.66 -22.82
C THR A 353 7.08 -56.12 -23.16
N PRO A 354 6.70 -56.13 -24.45
CA PRO A 354 5.32 -56.30 -24.91
C PRO A 354 4.69 -57.66 -24.57
#